data_AF-A0A843C4W5-F1
#
_entry.id   AF-A0A843C4W5-F1
#
_cell.length_a   1.000
_cell.length_b   1.000
_cell.length_c   1.000
_cell.angle_alpha   90.00
_cell.angle_beta   90.00
_cell.angle_gamma   90.00
#
_symmetry.space_group_name_H-M   'P 1'
#
loop_
_entity.id
_entity.type
_entity.pdbx_description
1 polymer ?
#
loop_
_entity_poly.entity_id
_entity_poly.type
_entity_poly.pdbx_seq_one_letter_code
_entity_poly.pdbx_strand_id
1 'polypeptide(L)'
;IMSEEIWREVIIDVEPRQKEFRVAVEEESTIDEVVKTLVQRCIDEGVDINKWAKEKVGQPNVSFIMMRKMTGNTALPPAATFGSLEPALESNERFKLDACAQVG
;
A
#
# COMPACT_ATOMS: atom_id res chain seq x y z
N ILE A 1 10.92 -24.33 -19.71
CA ILE A 1 9.70 -23.74 -19.10
C ILE A 1 10.16 -22.37 -18.65
N MET A 2 9.77 -21.32 -19.38
CA MET A 2 10.08 -19.95 -18.97
C MET A 2 9.45 -19.76 -17.59
N SER A 3 10.24 -19.39 -16.59
CA SER A 3 9.74 -18.97 -15.29
C SER A 3 8.82 -17.78 -15.53
N GLU A 4 7.51 -18.03 -15.52
CA GLU A 4 6.53 -16.95 -15.48
C GLU A 4 6.92 -16.04 -14.33
N GLU A 5 6.97 -14.73 -14.59
CA GLU A 5 7.40 -13.75 -13.60
C GLU A 5 6.53 -13.89 -12.34
N ILE A 6 7.13 -14.40 -11.25
CA ILE A 6 6.48 -14.61 -9.94
C ILE A 6 6.36 -13.25 -9.22
N TRP A 7 6.17 -12.17 -9.98
CA TRP A 7 6.03 -10.83 -9.46
C TRP A 7 5.25 -9.99 -10.46
N ARG A 8 4.43 -9.08 -9.94
CA ARG A 8 3.66 -8.10 -10.72
C ARG A 8 4.05 -6.70 -10.31
N GLU A 9 4.16 -5.79 -11.26
CA GLU A 9 4.32 -4.36 -10.94
C GLU A 9 2.96 -3.74 -10.60
N VAL A 10 2.89 -3.06 -9.45
CA VAL A 10 1.76 -2.24 -9.02
C VAL A 10 2.20 -0.79 -8.83
N ILE A 11 1.24 0.13 -8.98
CA ILE A 11 1.46 1.56 -8.80
C ILE A 11 0.77 2.00 -7.51
N ILE A 12 1.50 2.62 -6.60
CA ILE A 12 0.99 2.98 -5.27
C ILE A 12 1.11 4.48 -5.07
N ASP A 13 -0.05 5.14 -4.99
CA ASP A 13 -0.14 6.58 -4.81
C ASP A 13 0.00 6.93 -3.32
N VAL A 14 0.95 7.82 -3.01
CA VAL A 14 1.25 8.28 -1.66
C VAL A 14 0.96 9.78 -1.57
N GLU A 15 -0.15 10.11 -0.91
CA GLU A 15 -0.67 11.47 -0.79
C GLU A 15 0.30 12.51 -0.21
N PRO A 16 1.13 12.25 0.84
CA PRO A 16 2.00 13.28 1.40
C PRO A 16 2.98 13.92 0.41
N ARG A 17 3.20 13.30 -0.75
CA ARG A 17 4.01 13.86 -1.85
C ARG A 17 3.28 14.03 -3.18
N GLN A 18 2.01 13.61 -3.30
CA GLN A 18 1.40 13.35 -4.61
C GLN A 18 2.32 12.49 -5.49
N LYS A 19 3.02 11.51 -4.88
CA LYS A 19 4.04 10.69 -5.54
C LYS A 19 3.47 9.30 -5.79
N GLU A 20 3.82 8.73 -6.94
CA GLU A 20 3.54 7.34 -7.27
C GLU A 20 4.81 6.50 -7.05
N PHE A 21 4.67 5.36 -6.38
CA PHE A 21 5.71 4.33 -6.31
C PHE A 21 5.34 3.16 -7.21
N ARG A 22 6.27 2.74 -8.06
CA ARG A 22 6.20 1.44 -8.75
C ARG A 22 6.84 0.40 -7.86
N VAL A 23 6.10 -0.67 -7.56
CA VAL A 23 6.51 -1.73 -6.64
C VAL A 23 6.28 -3.07 -7.33
N ALA A 24 7.32 -3.89 -7.39
CA ALA A 24 7.16 -5.31 -7.75
C ALA A 24 6.66 -6.06 -6.50
N VAL A 25 5.56 -6.79 -6.65
CA VAL A 25 4.95 -7.59 -5.58
C VAL A 25 4.82 -9.04 -6.02
N GLU A 26 5.18 -9.96 -5.12
CA GLU A 26 5.00 -11.40 -5.33
C GLU A 26 3.60 -11.83 -4.87
N GLU A 27 3.11 -12.98 -5.31
CA GLU A 27 1.74 -13.41 -5.00
C GLU A 27 1.54 -13.69 -3.50
N GLU A 28 2.60 -14.13 -2.83
CA GLU A 28 2.70 -14.42 -1.41
C GLU A 28 2.93 -13.17 -0.55
N SER A 29 3.37 -12.07 -1.16
CA SER A 29 3.61 -10.81 -0.43
C SER A 29 2.31 -10.35 0.21
N THR A 30 2.35 -10.05 1.50
CA THR A 30 1.20 -9.51 2.22
C THR A 30 1.06 -8.02 2.00
N ILE A 31 -0.18 -7.52 2.14
CA ILE A 31 -0.44 -6.08 2.09
C ILE A 31 0.34 -5.33 3.18
N ASP A 32 0.42 -5.89 4.39
CA ASP A 32 1.16 -5.30 5.51
C ASP A 32 2.66 -5.13 5.24
N GLU A 33 3.31 -6.14 4.63
CA GLU A 33 4.72 -6.07 4.26
C GLU A 33 5.00 -4.94 3.28
N VAL A 34 4.16 -4.78 2.26
CA VAL A 34 4.31 -3.70 1.27
C VAL A 34 4.02 -2.35 1.90
N VAL A 35 3.01 -2.22 2.76
CA VAL A 35 2.72 -1.00 3.51
C VAL A 35 3.93 -0.59 4.36
N LYS A 36 4.49 -1.51 5.16
CA LYS A 36 5.67 -1.25 5.99
C LYS A 36 6.87 -0.81 5.14
N THR A 37 7.08 -1.47 4.00
CA THR A 37 8.16 -1.12 3.06
C THR A 37 8.00 0.29 2.51
N LEU A 38 6.79 0.69 2.11
CA LEU A 38 6.50 2.04 1.62
C LEU A 38 6.66 3.11 2.69
N VAL A 39 6.19 2.83 3.91
CA VAL A 39 6.34 3.74 5.05
C VAL A 39 7.82 3.97 5.35
N GLN A 40 8.62 2.91 5.40
CA GLN A 40 10.06 3.03 5.61
C GLN A 40 10.73 3.81 4.49
N ARG A 41 10.40 3.51 3.22
CA ARG A 41 10.92 4.25 2.07
C ARG A 41 10.59 5.74 2.13
N CYS A 42 9.39 6.11 2.59
CA CYS A 42 9.03 7.51 2.79
C CYS A 42 9.91 8.18 3.84
N ILE A 43 10.15 7.51 4.97
CA ILE A 43 11.05 8.00 6.03
C ILE A 43 12.46 8.20 5.49
N ASP A 44 12.99 7.23 4.73
CA ASP A 44 14.33 7.27 4.15
C ASP A 44 14.47 8.41 3.12
N GLU A 45 13.39 8.75 2.40
CA GLU A 45 13.32 9.90 1.49
C GLU A 45 13.10 11.26 2.20
N GLY A 46 13.07 11.28 3.54
CA GLY A 46 12.85 12.49 4.33
C GLY A 46 11.39 12.97 4.37
N VAL A 47 10.43 12.09 4.06
CA VAL A 47 9.00 12.39 4.15
C VAL A 47 8.53 12.06 5.56
N ASP A 48 7.99 13.06 6.26
CA ASP A 48 7.37 12.86 7.57
C ASP A 48 5.95 12.28 7.42
N ILE A 49 5.89 11.03 6.96
CA ILE A 49 4.65 10.32 6.68
C ILE A 49 3.81 10.10 7.95
N ASN A 50 4.46 9.98 9.11
CA ASN A 50 3.79 9.84 10.40
C ASN A 50 3.08 11.13 10.81
N LYS A 51 3.73 12.29 10.64
CA LYS A 51 3.08 13.58 10.86
C LYS A 51 1.90 13.77 9.92
N TRP A 52 2.08 13.49 8.63
CA TRP A 52 0.99 13.57 7.65
C TRP A 52 -0.20 12.69 8.06
N ALA A 53 0.04 11.45 8.47
CA ALA A 53 -1.02 10.53 8.90
C ALA A 53 -1.79 11.06 10.12
N LYS A 54 -1.07 11.58 11.12
CA LYS A 54 -1.67 12.19 12.33
C LYS A 54 -2.49 13.43 11.99
N GLU A 55 -1.98 14.30 11.11
CA GLU A 55 -2.70 15.50 10.65
C GLU A 55 -3.96 15.14 9.87
N LYS A 56 -3.87 14.12 9.00
CA LYS A 56 -5.00 13.64 8.20
C LYS A 56 -6.10 13.01 9.04
N VAL A 57 -5.75 12.14 9.98
CA VAL A 57 -6.71 11.43 10.84
C VAL A 57 -7.21 12.31 11.99
N GLY A 58 -6.41 13.30 12.41
CA GLY A 58 -6.71 14.17 13.56
C GLY A 58 -6.46 13.51 14.92
N GLN A 59 -5.73 12.38 14.97
CA GLN A 59 -5.45 11.62 16.19
C GLN A 59 -3.99 11.13 16.22
N PRO A 60 -3.40 10.89 17.41
CA PRO A 60 -2.02 10.43 17.52
C PRO A 60 -1.84 8.97 17.08
N ASN A 61 -2.85 8.14 17.28
CA ASN A 61 -2.80 6.70 16.99
C ASN A 61 -3.38 6.44 15.60
N VAL A 62 -2.50 6.12 14.66
CA VAL A 62 -2.85 5.93 13.25
C VAL A 62 -2.27 4.61 12.74
N SER A 63 -3.02 3.97 11.85
CA SER A 63 -2.57 2.81 11.09
C SER A 63 -2.48 3.18 9.63
N PHE A 64 -1.43 2.72 8.96
CA PHE A 64 -1.33 2.80 7.51
C PHE A 64 -2.09 1.64 6.87
N ILE A 65 -2.84 1.95 5.82
CA ILE A 65 -3.63 0.98 5.07
C ILE A 65 -3.35 1.12 3.58
N MET A 66 -3.47 0.01 2.85
CA MET A 66 -3.50 0.04 1.39
C MET A 66 -4.93 -0.02 0.91
N MET A 67 -5.29 0.86 -0.01
CA MET A 67 -6.60 0.87 -0.65
C MET A 67 -6.49 0.51 -2.12
N ARG A 68 -7.35 -0.39 -2.57
CA ARG A 68 -7.44 -0.80 -3.98
C ARG A 68 -8.35 0.15 -4.73
N LYS A 69 -7.82 0.85 -5.74
CA LYS A 69 -8.61 1.89 -6.44
C LYS A 69 -9.69 1.32 -7.33
N MET A 70 -9.42 0.19 -7.99
CA MET A 70 -10.35 -0.46 -8.92
C MET A 70 -11.67 -0.84 -8.22
N THR A 71 -11.63 -1.19 -6.94
CA THR A 71 -12.81 -1.56 -6.15
C THR A 71 -13.46 -0.37 -5.42
N GLY A 72 -13.16 0.86 -5.83
CA GLY A 72 -13.72 2.07 -5.22
C GLY A 72 -12.99 2.53 -3.94
N ASN A 73 -11.68 2.33 -3.87
CA ASN A 73 -10.83 2.63 -2.70
C ASN A 73 -11.16 1.76 -1.46
N THR A 74 -11.39 0.47 -1.68
CA THR A 74 -11.58 -0.48 -0.57
C THR A 74 -10.27 -0.69 0.17
N ALA A 75 -10.29 -0.56 1.50
CA ALA A 75 -9.15 -0.93 2.34
C ALA A 75 -8.92 -2.44 2.30
N LEU A 76 -7.68 -2.83 2.01
CA LEU A 76 -7.29 -4.23 1.94
C LEU A 76 -6.92 -4.75 3.33
N PRO A 77 -7.28 -6.01 3.68
CA PRO A 77 -6.85 -6.62 4.92
C PRO A 77 -5.31 -6.72 4.99
N PRO A 78 -4.66 -6.35 6.10
CA PRO A 78 -3.20 -6.41 6.22
C PRO A 78 -2.61 -7.81 5.96
N ALA A 79 -3.34 -8.86 6.37
CA ALA A 79 -2.94 -10.26 6.22
C ALA A 79 -3.29 -10.87 4.85
N ALA A 80 -4.00 -10.16 3.97
CA ALA A 80 -4.24 -10.64 2.62
C ALA A 80 -2.94 -10.62 1.81
N THR A 81 -2.78 -11.57 0.89
CA THR A 81 -1.69 -11.58 -0.07
C THR A 81 -2.14 -11.04 -1.42
N PHE A 82 -1.23 -10.57 -2.27
CA PHE A 82 -1.59 -10.07 -3.61
C PHE A 82 -2.20 -11.16 -4.51
N GLY A 83 -1.81 -12.42 -4.31
CA GLY A 83 -2.42 -13.57 -5.00
C GLY A 83 -3.82 -13.94 -4.51
N SER A 84 -4.24 -13.46 -3.33
CA SER A 84 -5.57 -13.71 -2.76
C SER A 84 -6.62 -12.63 -3.10
N LEU A 85 -6.22 -11.60 -3.84
CA LEU A 85 -7.09 -10.48 -4.19
C LEU A 85 -8.14 -10.89 -5.22
N GLU A 86 -9.39 -10.48 -4.98
CA GLU A 86 -10.50 -10.68 -5.90
C GLU A 86 -11.12 -9.32 -6.29
N PRO A 87 -11.24 -9.00 -7.59
CA PRO A 87 -10.75 -9.78 -8.74
C PRO A 87 -9.22 -9.92 -8.76
N ALA A 88 -8.68 -10.87 -9.53
CA ALA A 88 -7.23 -11.08 -9.61
C ALA A 88 -6.46 -9.77 -9.90
N LEU A 89 -5.23 -9.68 -9.39
CA LEU A 89 -4.38 -8.50 -9.56
C LEU A 89 -4.02 -8.28 -11.04
N GLU A 90 -4.30 -7.08 -11.55
CA GLU A 90 -3.89 -6.69 -12.90
C GLU A 90 -2.50 -6.04 -12.92
N SER A 91 -1.80 -6.12 -14.07
CA SER A 91 -0.51 -5.44 -14.25
C SER A 91 -0.67 -3.93 -14.23
N ASN A 92 0.23 -3.23 -13.53
CA ASN A 92 0.16 -1.78 -13.30
C ASN A 92 -1.12 -1.34 -12.57
N GLU A 93 -1.77 -2.23 -11.84
CA GLU A 93 -2.94 -1.87 -11.05
C GLU A 93 -2.58 -0.80 -10.01
N ARG A 94 -3.51 0.15 -9.82
CA ARG A 94 -3.31 1.31 -8.94
C ARG A 94 -3.89 1.08 -7.55
N PHE A 95 -3.06 1.35 -6.57
CA PHE A 95 -3.39 1.37 -5.15
C PHE A 95 -3.12 2.75 -4.57
N LYS A 96 -3.53 2.94 -3.33
CA LYS A 96 -3.24 4.13 -2.54
C LYS A 96 -2.77 3.72 -1.16
N LEU A 97 -1.69 4.33 -0.69
CA LEU A 97 -1.35 4.30 0.72
C LEU A 97 -2.15 5.38 1.43
N ASP A 98 -2.89 4.99 2.46
CA ASP A 98 -3.69 5.89 3.28
C ASP A 98 -3.43 5.65 4.77
N ALA A 99 -3.98 6.51 5.62
CA ALA A 99 -3.96 6.42 7.06
C ALA A 99 -5.38 6.43 7.63
N CYS A 100 -5.64 5.59 8.62
CA CYS A 100 -6.88 5.57 9.38
C CYS A 100 -6.60 5.59 10.89
N ALA A 101 -7.62 5.86 11.69
CA ALA A 101 -7.52 5.75 13.14
C ALA A 101 -7.24 4.31 13.54
N GLN A 102 -6.24 4.10 14.39
CA GLN A 102 -6.00 2.77 14.96
C GLN A 102 -7.09 2.48 16.00
N VAL A 103 -7.94 1.49 15.71
CA VAL A 103 -8.96 1.02 16.66
C VAL A 103 -8.33 -0.12 17.48
N GLY A 104 -8.18 0.11 18.78
CA GLY A 104 -7.69 -0.88 19.75
C GLY A 104 -8.79 -1.71 20.37
#